data_AF-V3ZGS1-F1
#
_entry.id   AF-V3ZGS1-F1
#
_cell.length_a   1.000
_cell.length_b   1.000
_cell.length_c   1.000
_cell.angle_alpha   90.00
_cell.angle_beta   90.00
_cell.angle_gamma   90.00
#
_symmetry.space_group_name_H-M   'P 1'
#
loop_
_entity.id
_entity.type
_entity.pdbx_description
1 polymer ?
#
loop_
_entity_poly.entity_id
_entity_poly.type
_entity_poly.pdbx_seq_one_letter_code
_entity_poly.pdbx_strand_id
1 'polypeptide(L)'
;RRYAKENTVKVNAVDLKKVFMINFIEAAERCIGEGSVFACVPRPPNSIEITLNSVENAMRLCEEGLTIDNDNYSVELCFSKNTVVSIFNLPSHIDDNVITDKLEQYKIEIVDKVVRHYYKQRPDVADGTRHVKCTFPPNFHSLPWAMQFDTPDGPQTFKVVHNNQSKVCFKCLSPDHEKKECPKIQCRKCKVYGHMAFKCETSKCDKCGKYVTLCGC
;
A
#
# COMPACT_ATOMS: atom_id res chain seq x y z
N ARG A 1 -5.79 21.99 0.86
CA ARG A 1 -4.66 21.59 -0.01
C ARG A 1 -3.79 20.61 0.77
N ARG A 2 -3.48 19.43 0.21
CA ARG A 2 -2.61 18.43 0.84
C ARG A 2 -1.23 18.51 0.18
N TYR A 3 -0.19 18.81 0.96
CA TYR A 3 1.21 18.83 0.48
C TYR A 3 1.88 17.53 0.88
N ALA A 4 1.83 16.54 0.00
CA ALA A 4 2.32 15.19 0.27
C ALA A 4 3.28 14.77 -0.84
N LYS A 5 4.32 14.01 -0.47
CA LYS A 5 5.38 13.58 -1.39
C LYS A 5 4.83 12.72 -2.54
N GLU A 6 3.72 12.01 -2.28
CA GLU A 6 2.98 11.20 -3.26
C GLU A 6 2.30 12.06 -4.34
N ASN A 7 2.05 13.33 -4.06
CA ASN A 7 1.48 14.28 -5.00
C ASN A 7 2.55 15.17 -5.67
N THR A 8 3.83 14.93 -5.39
CA THR A 8 4.93 15.78 -5.87
C THR A 8 5.71 15.07 -6.97
N VAL A 9 5.95 15.80 -8.05
CA VAL A 9 6.84 15.39 -9.14
C VAL A 9 8.09 16.27 -9.15
N LYS A 10 9.18 15.72 -9.67
CA LYS A 10 10.44 16.40 -9.92
C LYS A 10 10.66 16.50 -11.42
N VAL A 11 10.85 17.72 -11.89
CA VAL A 11 11.28 18.02 -13.25
C VAL A 11 12.80 18.13 -13.23
N ASN A 12 13.48 17.27 -14.00
CA ASN A 12 14.94 17.20 -14.04
C ASN A 12 15.53 18.03 -15.20
N ALA A 13 16.85 18.22 -15.18
CA ALA A 13 17.61 18.89 -16.24
C ALA A 13 17.15 20.32 -16.57
N VAL A 14 16.68 21.06 -15.58
CA VAL A 14 16.21 22.44 -15.74
C VAL A 14 17.36 23.43 -15.48
N ASP A 15 17.64 24.33 -16.43
CA ASP A 15 18.53 25.48 -16.19
C ASP A 15 17.76 26.58 -15.43
N LEU A 16 17.81 26.51 -14.10
CA LEU A 16 17.05 27.40 -13.20
C LEU A 16 17.34 28.90 -13.39
N LYS A 17 18.42 29.27 -14.10
CA LYS A 17 18.75 30.67 -14.39
C LYS A 17 18.03 31.22 -15.62
N LYS A 18 17.51 30.35 -16.48
CA LYS A 18 16.93 30.72 -17.78
C LYS A 18 15.43 30.52 -17.87
N VAL A 19 14.82 29.97 -16.82
CA VAL A 19 13.41 29.59 -16.84
C VAL A 19 12.59 30.37 -15.82
N PHE A 20 11.30 30.51 -16.12
CA PHE A 20 10.33 31.10 -15.19
C PHE A 20 9.42 30.01 -14.63
N MET A 21 9.24 30.00 -13.30
CA MET A 21 8.40 28.99 -12.64
C MET A 21 6.96 29.00 -13.14
N ILE A 22 6.44 30.16 -13.57
CA ILE A 22 5.09 30.28 -14.11
C ILE A 22 4.88 29.41 -15.34
N ASN A 23 5.89 29.29 -16.22
CA ASN A 23 5.80 28.44 -17.41
C ASN A 23 5.61 26.97 -17.04
N PHE A 24 6.23 26.51 -15.94
CA PHE A 24 6.06 25.14 -15.44
C PHE A 24 4.68 24.93 -14.79
N ILE A 25 4.17 25.94 -14.08
CA ILE A 25 2.82 25.90 -13.50
C ILE A 25 1.79 25.79 -14.62
N GLU A 26 1.84 26.68 -15.61
CA GLU A 26 0.92 26.69 -16.75
C GLU A 26 1.01 25.43 -17.61
N ALA A 27 2.23 24.94 -17.86
CA ALA A 27 2.42 23.70 -18.62
C ALA A 27 1.85 22.48 -17.88
N ALA A 28 2.05 22.41 -16.55
CA ALA A 28 1.44 21.36 -15.74
C ALA A 28 -0.09 21.47 -15.79
N GLU A 29 -0.67 22.64 -15.51
CA GLU A 29 -2.12 22.84 -15.52
C GLU A 29 -2.76 22.63 -16.89
N ARG A 30 -2.05 22.86 -17.99
CA ARG A 30 -2.51 22.51 -19.34
C ARG A 30 -2.66 21.00 -19.54
N CYS A 31 -1.80 20.20 -18.89
CA CYS A 31 -1.86 18.74 -18.96
C CYS A 31 -2.94 18.17 -18.02
N ILE A 32 -2.97 18.62 -16.75
CA ILE A 32 -3.77 18.00 -15.68
C ILE A 32 -4.97 18.81 -15.19
N GLY A 33 -5.21 19.99 -15.75
CA GLY A 33 -6.33 20.88 -15.43
C GLY A 33 -5.96 22.06 -14.51
N GLU A 34 -6.62 23.19 -14.73
CA GLU A 34 -6.43 24.45 -14.00
C GLU A 34 -6.69 24.29 -12.49
N GLY A 35 -5.85 24.93 -11.66
CA GLY A 35 -5.92 24.86 -10.20
C GLY A 35 -5.40 23.55 -9.59
N SER A 36 -4.85 22.64 -10.41
CA SER A 36 -4.30 21.37 -9.94
C SER A 36 -2.91 21.50 -9.32
N VAL A 37 -2.20 22.61 -9.55
CA VAL A 37 -0.87 22.85 -8.97
C VAL A 37 -0.99 23.59 -7.64
N PHE A 38 -0.44 23.00 -6.58
CA PHE A 38 -0.45 23.58 -5.23
C PHE A 38 0.89 24.25 -4.86
N ALA A 39 2.01 23.79 -5.41
CA ALA A 39 3.32 24.41 -5.22
C ALA A 39 4.24 24.12 -6.41
N CYS A 40 5.13 25.05 -6.73
CA CYS A 40 6.20 24.89 -7.71
C CYS A 40 7.47 25.51 -7.12
N VAL A 41 8.47 24.68 -6.79
CA VAL A 41 9.63 25.07 -5.99
C VAL A 41 10.91 24.69 -6.71
N PRO A 42 11.82 25.65 -6.99
CA PRO A 42 13.12 25.32 -7.55
C PRO A 42 13.98 24.54 -6.55
N ARG A 43 14.67 23.52 -7.04
CA ARG A 43 15.60 22.66 -6.33
C ARG A 43 16.97 22.70 -7.03
N PRO A 44 17.87 23.59 -6.57
CA PRO A 44 19.23 23.65 -7.10
C PRO A 44 19.95 22.28 -7.00
N PRO A 45 20.83 21.96 -7.96
CA PRO A 45 21.31 22.86 -9.02
C PRO A 45 20.41 22.95 -10.25
N ASN A 46 19.60 21.94 -10.57
CA ASN A 46 19.02 21.79 -11.90
C ASN A 46 17.65 21.10 -11.95
N SER A 47 16.80 21.31 -10.94
CA SER A 47 15.48 20.68 -10.89
C SER A 47 14.40 21.55 -10.29
N ILE A 48 13.14 21.21 -10.54
CA ILE A 48 11.96 21.85 -9.96
C ILE A 48 11.08 20.76 -9.36
N GLU A 49 10.52 21.00 -8.18
CA GLU A 49 9.47 20.16 -7.60
C GLU A 49 8.11 20.83 -7.76
N ILE A 50 7.15 20.09 -8.33
CA ILE A 50 5.77 20.55 -8.52
C ILE A 50 4.86 19.64 -7.67
N THR A 51 4.13 20.23 -6.73
CA THR A 51 3.16 19.51 -5.88
C THR A 51 1.75 19.74 -6.37
N LEU A 52 0.99 18.66 -6.50
CA LEU A 52 -0.30 18.62 -7.17
C LEU A 52 -1.44 18.30 -6.20
N ASN A 53 -2.67 18.41 -6.70
CA ASN A 53 -3.88 18.07 -5.96
C ASN A 53 -4.09 16.55 -5.76
N SER A 54 -3.53 15.70 -6.61
CA SER A 54 -3.70 14.24 -6.53
C SER A 54 -2.49 13.45 -7.02
N VAL A 55 -2.43 12.16 -6.64
CA VAL A 55 -1.39 11.22 -7.07
C VAL A 55 -1.57 10.85 -8.54
N GLU A 56 -2.81 10.74 -9.01
CA GLU A 56 -3.13 10.43 -10.41
C GLU A 56 -2.58 11.49 -11.35
N ASN A 57 -2.72 12.77 -10.98
CA ASN A 57 -2.15 13.88 -11.73
C ASN A 57 -0.61 13.86 -11.73
N ALA A 58 0.01 13.45 -10.62
CA ALA A 58 1.47 13.27 -10.55
C ALA A 58 1.95 12.16 -11.48
N MET A 59 1.25 11.02 -11.50
CA MET A 59 1.53 9.91 -12.40
C MET A 59 1.36 10.31 -13.86
N ARG A 60 0.29 11.03 -14.19
CA ARG A 60 0.02 11.51 -15.54
C ARG A 60 1.10 12.46 -16.06
N LEU A 61 1.56 13.42 -15.24
CA LEU A 61 2.69 14.27 -15.61
C LEU A 61 3.99 13.48 -15.81
N CYS A 62 4.22 12.39 -15.09
CA CYS A 62 5.39 11.53 -15.31
C CYS A 62 5.31 10.75 -16.62
N GLU A 63 4.10 10.40 -17.07
CA GLU A 63 3.87 9.67 -18.32
C GLU A 63 3.94 10.60 -19.54
N GLU A 64 3.35 11.80 -19.44
CA GLU A 64 3.29 12.76 -20.55
C GLU A 64 4.54 13.67 -20.61
N GLY A 65 5.22 13.91 -19.49
CA GLY A 65 6.27 14.91 -19.38
C GLY A 65 5.74 16.35 -19.38
N LEU A 66 6.62 17.33 -19.59
CA LEU A 66 6.23 18.74 -19.76
C LEU A 66 6.90 19.33 -21.00
N THR A 67 6.12 20.02 -21.83
CA THR A 67 6.64 20.79 -22.97
C THR A 67 6.51 22.29 -22.68
N ILE A 68 7.63 23.01 -22.70
CA ILE A 68 7.71 24.45 -22.45
C ILE A 68 8.63 25.06 -23.50
N ASP A 69 8.16 26.05 -24.25
CA ASP A 69 8.95 26.77 -25.26
C ASP A 69 9.71 25.86 -26.25
N ASN A 70 9.07 24.76 -26.67
CA ASN A 70 9.60 23.66 -27.50
C ASN A 70 10.62 22.73 -26.84
N ASP A 71 11.00 22.98 -25.58
CA ASP A 71 11.80 22.06 -24.79
C ASP A 71 10.91 21.03 -24.09
N ASN A 72 11.33 19.77 -24.13
CA ASN A 72 10.68 18.68 -23.42
C ASN A 72 11.45 18.34 -22.15
N TYR A 73 10.76 18.37 -21.03
CA TYR A 73 11.32 18.08 -19.72
C TYR A 73 10.81 16.73 -19.21
N SER A 74 11.75 15.90 -18.75
CA SER A 74 11.41 14.65 -18.06
C SER A 74 10.91 14.94 -16.66
N VAL A 75 9.87 14.21 -16.28
CA VAL A 75 9.19 14.34 -15.00
C VAL A 75 9.24 12.99 -14.28
N GLU A 76 9.68 13.01 -13.04
CA GLU A 76 9.80 11.83 -12.19
C GLU A 76 8.98 12.01 -10.91
N LEU A 77 8.43 10.93 -10.36
CA LEU A 77 7.76 11.01 -9.06
C LEU A 77 8.80 11.26 -7.97
N CYS A 78 8.50 12.18 -7.04
CA CYS A 78 9.34 12.35 -5.86
C CYS A 78 9.28 11.14 -4.92
N PHE A 79 8.34 10.22 -5.12
CA PHE A 79 8.20 8.97 -4.39
C PHE A 79 8.39 7.76 -5.30
N SER A 80 8.82 6.64 -4.73
CA SER A 80 8.86 5.37 -5.45
C SER A 80 7.44 4.82 -5.58
N LYS A 81 7.02 4.47 -6.81
CA LYS A 81 5.82 3.65 -7.04
C LYS A 81 5.91 2.30 -6.31
N ASN A 82 7.13 1.83 -6.10
CA ASN A 82 7.40 0.58 -5.40
C ASN A 82 7.42 0.79 -3.89
N THR A 83 6.77 -0.13 -3.20
CA THR A 83 6.75 -0.28 -1.76
C THR A 83 7.64 -1.46 -1.37
N VAL A 84 8.45 -1.30 -0.33
CA VAL A 84 9.18 -2.41 0.29
C VAL A 84 8.35 -2.95 1.45
N VAL A 85 7.89 -4.18 1.32
CA VAL A 85 7.21 -4.93 2.38
C VAL A 85 8.27 -5.73 3.15
N SER A 86 8.36 -5.44 4.44
CA SER A 86 9.27 -6.07 5.39
C SER A 86 8.51 -7.07 6.25
N ILE A 87 8.94 -8.33 6.24
CA ILE A 87 8.40 -9.38 7.11
C ILE A 87 9.49 -9.76 8.10
N PHE A 88 9.18 -9.72 9.40
CA PHE A 88 10.16 -9.93 10.47
C PHE A 88 9.97 -11.26 11.16
N ASN A 89 11.10 -11.83 11.61
CA ASN A 89 11.16 -13.06 12.40
C ASN A 89 10.46 -14.25 11.73
N LEU A 90 10.43 -14.29 10.40
CA LEU A 90 9.86 -15.39 9.65
C LEU A 90 10.81 -16.59 9.73
N PRO A 91 10.32 -17.79 10.08
CA PRO A 91 11.15 -19.00 10.11
C PRO A 91 11.86 -19.23 8.77
N SER A 92 13.15 -19.55 8.83
CA SER A 92 14.02 -19.65 7.66
C SER A 92 13.62 -20.74 6.66
N HIS A 93 12.89 -21.76 7.12
CA HIS A 93 12.36 -22.86 6.32
C HIS A 93 11.11 -22.48 5.51
N ILE A 94 10.51 -21.32 5.76
CA ILE A 94 9.43 -20.83 4.90
C ILE A 94 10.04 -20.34 3.58
N ASP A 95 9.55 -20.88 2.49
CA ASP A 95 9.99 -20.53 1.14
C ASP A 95 9.55 -19.13 0.76
N ASP A 96 10.38 -18.48 -0.04
CA ASP A 96 10.13 -17.11 -0.50
C ASP A 96 8.87 -17.04 -1.39
N ASN A 97 8.52 -18.12 -2.10
CA ASN A 97 7.30 -18.22 -2.90
C ASN A 97 6.02 -18.10 -2.04
N VAL A 98 6.03 -18.61 -0.81
CA VAL A 98 4.90 -18.49 0.11
C VAL A 98 4.61 -17.01 0.44
N ILE A 99 5.64 -16.17 0.42
CA ILE A 99 5.49 -14.73 0.62
C ILE A 99 4.90 -14.09 -0.63
N THR A 100 5.46 -14.38 -1.81
CA THR A 100 5.00 -13.77 -3.08
C THR A 100 3.57 -14.17 -3.40
N ASP A 101 3.23 -15.46 -3.33
CA ASP A 101 1.89 -15.99 -3.62
C ASP A 101 0.82 -15.28 -2.78
N LYS A 102 1.18 -14.94 -1.55
CA LYS A 102 0.28 -14.31 -0.58
C LYS A 102 0.13 -12.82 -0.79
N LEU A 103 1.17 -12.14 -1.23
CA LEU A 103 1.08 -10.75 -1.66
C LEU A 103 0.26 -10.67 -2.96
N GLU A 104 0.45 -11.59 -3.89
CA GLU A 104 -0.30 -11.67 -5.14
C GLU A 104 -1.80 -11.95 -4.95
N GLN A 105 -2.19 -12.66 -3.88
CA GLN A 105 -3.61 -12.79 -3.48
C GLN A 105 -4.27 -11.43 -3.20
N TYR A 106 -3.49 -10.43 -2.81
CA TYR A 106 -3.94 -9.04 -2.64
C TYR A 106 -3.84 -8.20 -3.91
N LYS A 107 -3.50 -8.83 -5.05
CA LYS A 107 -3.21 -8.16 -6.33
C LYS A 107 -2.01 -7.21 -6.26
N ILE A 108 -1.11 -7.45 -5.30
CA ILE A 108 0.18 -6.75 -5.21
C ILE A 108 1.11 -7.37 -6.25
N GLU A 109 1.71 -6.54 -7.08
CA GLU A 109 2.67 -6.96 -8.12
C GLU A 109 4.07 -7.05 -7.52
N ILE A 110 4.75 -8.19 -7.69
CA ILE A 110 6.11 -8.38 -7.21
C ILE A 110 7.10 -7.80 -8.23
N VAL A 111 7.94 -6.86 -7.80
CA VAL A 111 8.86 -6.13 -8.68
C VAL A 111 10.23 -6.80 -8.75
N ASP A 112 10.72 -7.30 -7.60
CA ASP A 112 12.01 -7.96 -7.47
C ASP A 112 11.87 -9.22 -6.60
N LYS A 113 12.83 -10.14 -6.72
CA LYS A 113 12.91 -11.33 -5.86
C LYS A 113 12.96 -10.96 -4.37
N VAL A 114 12.49 -11.87 -3.52
CA VAL A 114 12.57 -11.72 -2.07
C VAL A 114 14.04 -11.62 -1.64
N VAL A 115 14.35 -10.59 -0.86
CA VAL A 115 15.68 -10.38 -0.29
C VAL A 115 15.69 -10.90 1.14
N ARG A 116 16.57 -11.86 1.42
CA ARG A 116 16.84 -12.37 2.77
C ARG A 116 17.87 -11.48 3.45
N HIS A 117 17.60 -11.11 4.70
CA HIS A 117 18.53 -10.35 5.51
C HIS A 117 19.33 -11.28 6.43
N TYR A 118 20.50 -10.79 6.83
CA TYR A 118 21.51 -11.54 7.55
C TYR A 118 22.06 -10.70 8.70
N TYR A 119 22.54 -11.37 9.75
CA TYR A 119 23.13 -10.68 10.89
C TYR A 119 24.36 -9.88 10.46
N LYS A 120 24.48 -8.63 10.94
CA LYS A 120 25.60 -7.75 10.59
C LYS A 120 26.97 -8.35 10.95
N GLN A 121 27.04 -9.07 12.08
CA GLN A 121 28.26 -9.73 12.54
C GLN A 121 28.51 -11.08 11.85
N ARG A 122 27.48 -11.67 11.24
CA ARG A 122 27.53 -12.97 10.56
C ARG A 122 26.68 -12.91 9.28
N PRO A 123 27.21 -12.31 8.19
CA PRO A 123 26.47 -12.11 6.94
C PRO A 123 26.07 -13.40 6.21
N ASP A 124 26.55 -14.55 6.67
CA ASP A 124 26.20 -15.90 6.22
C ASP A 124 24.95 -16.46 6.91
N VAL A 125 24.52 -15.88 8.04
CA VAL A 125 23.41 -16.37 8.86
C VAL A 125 22.19 -15.46 8.69
N ALA A 126 21.12 -16.00 8.12
CA ALA A 126 19.88 -15.26 7.91
C ALA A 126 19.20 -14.90 9.26
N ASP A 127 18.68 -13.68 9.38
CA ASP A 127 18.09 -13.15 10.62
C ASP A 127 16.56 -13.31 10.71
N GLY A 128 15.96 -13.98 9.72
CA GLY A 128 14.51 -14.16 9.60
C GLY A 128 13.76 -12.95 9.02
N THR A 129 14.45 -11.87 8.66
CA THR A 129 13.85 -10.73 7.97
C THR A 129 13.83 -10.97 6.45
N ARG A 130 12.71 -10.63 5.83
CA ARG A 130 12.50 -10.69 4.38
C ARG A 130 12.02 -9.34 3.87
N HIS A 131 12.58 -8.91 2.75
CA HIS A 131 12.13 -7.70 2.06
C HIS A 131 11.64 -8.06 0.67
N VAL A 132 10.47 -7.53 0.34
CA VAL A 132 9.85 -7.71 -0.98
C VAL A 132 9.53 -6.35 -1.54
N LYS A 133 10.15 -6.02 -2.66
CA LYS A 133 9.81 -4.80 -3.41
C LYS A 133 8.63 -5.13 -4.32
N CYS A 134 7.58 -4.34 -4.22
CA CYS A 134 6.31 -4.62 -4.87
C CYS A 134 5.52 -3.33 -5.16
N THR A 135 4.53 -3.41 -6.04
CA THR A 135 3.63 -2.31 -6.38
C THR A 135 2.23 -2.63 -5.86
N PHE A 136 1.66 -1.71 -5.08
CA PHE A 136 0.30 -1.85 -4.57
C PHE A 136 -0.72 -1.41 -5.63
N PRO A 137 -1.88 -2.08 -5.75
CA PRO A 137 -2.91 -1.63 -6.69
C PRO A 137 -3.46 -0.25 -6.29
N PRO A 138 -3.98 0.56 -7.23
CA PRO A 138 -4.40 1.95 -6.98
C PRO A 138 -5.39 2.13 -5.82
N ASN A 139 -6.27 1.15 -5.59
CA ASN A 139 -7.29 1.18 -4.53
C ASN A 139 -6.90 0.37 -3.27
N PHE A 140 -5.62 0.03 -3.13
CA PHE A 140 -5.13 -0.75 -2.00
C PHE A 140 -4.63 0.16 -0.88
N HIS A 141 -5.37 0.18 0.23
CA HIS A 141 -5.04 1.08 1.34
C HIS A 141 -3.74 0.69 2.06
N SER A 142 -3.64 -0.55 2.53
CA SER A 142 -2.52 -0.98 3.36
C SER A 142 -2.57 -2.50 3.61
N LEU A 143 -1.40 -3.10 3.84
CA LEU A 143 -1.32 -4.43 4.45
C LEU A 143 -1.58 -4.33 5.96
N PRO A 144 -2.10 -5.41 6.57
CA PRO A 144 -2.20 -5.48 8.02
C PRO A 144 -0.82 -5.50 8.68
N TRP A 145 -0.74 -5.06 9.93
CA TRP A 145 0.51 -5.05 10.73
C TRP A 145 1.10 -6.44 10.97
N ALA A 146 0.30 -7.48 10.80
CA ALA A 146 0.73 -8.85 10.91
C ALA A 146 -0.01 -9.74 9.91
N MET A 147 0.67 -10.77 9.43
CA MET A 147 0.17 -11.73 8.47
C MET A 147 0.40 -13.15 8.99
N GLN A 148 -0.57 -14.04 8.77
CA GLN A 148 -0.58 -15.39 9.34
C GLN A 148 0.03 -16.41 8.40
N PHE A 149 1.17 -17.02 8.70
CA PHE A 149 1.81 -18.06 7.91
C PHE A 149 1.67 -19.43 8.58
N ASP A 150 1.60 -20.49 7.78
CA ASP A 150 1.60 -21.86 8.30
C ASP A 150 3.02 -22.25 8.70
N THR A 151 3.15 -22.82 9.89
CA THR A 151 4.41 -23.31 10.45
C THR A 151 4.21 -24.74 10.96
N PRO A 152 5.28 -25.50 11.26
CA PRO A 152 5.18 -26.83 11.86
C PRO A 152 4.35 -26.87 13.15
N ASP A 153 4.36 -25.78 13.94
CA ASP A 153 3.59 -25.63 15.17
C ASP A 153 2.15 -25.13 14.92
N GLY A 154 1.75 -25.05 13.65
CA GLY A 154 0.48 -24.53 13.19
C GLY A 154 0.55 -23.08 12.71
N PRO A 155 -0.61 -22.45 12.43
CA PRO A 155 -0.65 -21.10 11.86
C PRO A 155 -0.19 -20.02 12.87
N GLN A 156 0.88 -19.29 12.54
CA GLN A 156 1.45 -18.22 13.37
C GLN A 156 1.42 -16.86 12.66
N THR A 157 1.37 -15.76 13.42
CA THR A 157 1.32 -14.40 12.86
C THR A 157 2.66 -13.69 12.98
N PHE A 158 3.15 -13.15 11.87
CA PHE A 158 4.43 -12.46 11.77
C PHE A 158 4.22 -10.99 11.44
N LYS A 159 5.10 -10.13 11.95
CA LYS A 159 5.02 -8.68 11.76
C LYS A 159 5.32 -8.33 10.31
N VAL A 160 4.49 -7.47 9.73
CA VAL A 160 4.61 -6.95 8.37
C VAL A 160 4.63 -5.42 8.40
N VAL A 161 5.65 -4.82 7.81
CA VAL A 161 5.84 -3.36 7.76
C VAL A 161 6.04 -2.87 6.33
N HIS A 162 5.41 -1.75 5.97
CA HIS A 162 5.73 -1.02 4.75
C HIS A 162 5.57 0.50 4.95
N ASN A 163 6.02 1.29 3.96
CA ASN A 163 5.87 2.75 4.01
C ASN A 163 4.40 3.16 3.99
N ASN A 164 4.06 4.22 4.73
CA ASN A 164 2.70 4.77 4.82
C ASN A 164 1.63 3.75 5.29
N GLN A 165 2.04 2.70 6.01
CA GLN A 165 1.13 1.69 6.51
C GLN A 165 0.08 2.29 7.45
N SER A 166 -1.18 2.00 7.18
CA SER A 166 -2.32 2.44 7.97
C SER A 166 -3.02 1.25 8.62
N LYS A 167 -3.78 1.51 9.70
CA LYS A 167 -4.52 0.46 10.38
C LYS A 167 -5.69 0.02 9.50
N VAL A 168 -5.75 -1.27 9.21
CA VAL A 168 -6.82 -1.88 8.41
C VAL A 168 -7.38 -3.12 9.09
N CYS A 169 -8.60 -3.50 8.71
CA CYS A 169 -9.21 -4.75 9.12
C CYS A 169 -8.39 -5.95 8.64
N PHE A 170 -7.88 -6.76 9.56
CA PHE A 170 -7.12 -7.99 9.25
C PHE A 170 -7.88 -9.04 8.41
N LYS A 171 -9.20 -8.91 8.24
CA LYS A 171 -10.01 -9.84 7.45
C LYS A 171 -10.31 -9.34 6.03
N CYS A 172 -10.54 -8.04 5.86
CA CYS A 172 -11.00 -7.49 4.59
C CYS A 172 -10.23 -6.27 4.09
N LEU A 173 -9.22 -5.82 4.85
CA LEU A 173 -8.36 -4.68 4.56
C LEU A 173 -9.05 -3.31 4.48
N SER A 174 -10.34 -3.21 4.85
CA SER A 174 -11.01 -1.92 4.98
C SER A 174 -10.40 -1.11 6.12
N PRO A 175 -10.19 0.21 5.93
CA PRO A 175 -9.71 1.11 6.96
C PRO A 175 -10.81 1.52 7.96
N ASP A 176 -12.09 1.26 7.62
CA ASP A 176 -13.25 1.85 8.32
C ASP A 176 -13.59 1.16 9.64
N HIS A 177 -13.14 -0.08 9.84
CA HIS A 177 -13.52 -0.89 10.98
C HIS A 177 -12.40 -1.83 11.45
N GLU A 178 -12.48 -2.26 12.70
CA GLU A 178 -11.61 -3.31 13.21
C GLU A 178 -12.13 -4.70 12.85
N LYS A 179 -11.25 -5.72 12.88
CA LYS A 179 -11.64 -7.12 12.64
C LYS A 179 -12.90 -7.53 13.42
N LYS A 180 -13.07 -7.04 14.65
CA LYS A 180 -14.19 -7.36 15.54
C LYS A 180 -15.56 -7.02 14.95
N GLU A 181 -15.61 -6.01 14.09
CA GLU A 181 -16.79 -5.39 13.50
C GLU A 181 -16.86 -5.69 11.99
N CYS A 182 -16.04 -6.63 11.52
CA CYS A 182 -15.93 -6.88 10.09
C CYS A 182 -17.19 -7.54 9.53
N PRO A 183 -17.86 -6.94 8.53
CA PRO A 183 -19.06 -7.50 7.90
C PRO A 183 -18.76 -8.85 7.22
N LYS A 184 -17.51 -9.09 6.82
CA LYS A 184 -17.09 -10.35 6.17
C LYS A 184 -16.78 -11.49 7.15
N ILE A 185 -16.91 -11.29 8.45
CA ILE A 185 -16.74 -12.38 9.42
C ILE A 185 -18.04 -13.16 9.54
N GLN A 186 -17.96 -14.47 9.29
CA GLN A 186 -19.05 -15.39 9.55
C GLN A 186 -19.00 -15.89 11.01
N CYS A 187 -20.11 -15.74 11.71
CA CYS A 187 -20.26 -16.25 13.07
C CYS A 187 -20.24 -17.79 13.06
N ARG A 188 -19.37 -18.41 13.86
CA ARG A 188 -19.28 -19.88 13.95
C ARG A 188 -20.53 -20.53 14.54
N LYS A 189 -21.29 -19.79 15.36
CA LYS A 189 -22.50 -20.23 16.07
C LYS A 189 -23.73 -20.20 15.16
N CYS A 190 -24.12 -19.03 14.67
CA CYS A 190 -25.36 -18.85 13.91
C CYS A 190 -25.15 -18.81 12.38
N LYS A 191 -23.89 -18.87 11.89
CA LYS A 191 -23.51 -18.79 10.47
C LYS A 191 -23.87 -17.49 9.74
N VAL A 192 -24.37 -16.48 10.46
CA VAL A 192 -24.63 -15.14 9.92
C VAL A 192 -23.34 -14.31 9.87
N TYR A 193 -23.25 -13.41 8.90
CA TYR A 193 -22.13 -12.50 8.71
C TYR A 193 -22.22 -11.25 9.58
N GLY A 194 -21.09 -10.60 9.85
CA GLY A 194 -21.01 -9.30 10.49
C GLY A 194 -20.84 -9.28 12.01
N HIS A 195 -20.64 -10.44 12.64
CA HIS A 195 -20.27 -10.49 14.06
C HIS A 195 -19.45 -11.73 14.43
N MET A 196 -18.71 -11.63 15.54
CA MET A 196 -17.97 -12.76 16.12
C MET A 196 -18.86 -13.60 17.04
N ALA A 197 -18.54 -14.90 17.17
CA ALA A 197 -19.34 -15.86 17.96
C ALA A 197 -19.49 -15.48 19.45
N PHE A 198 -18.55 -14.71 20.02
CA PHE A 198 -18.67 -14.22 21.39
C PHE A 198 -19.76 -13.14 21.54
N LYS A 199 -19.99 -12.32 20.51
CA LYS A 199 -21.04 -11.29 20.44
C LYS A 199 -22.27 -11.77 19.65
N CYS A 200 -22.56 -13.08 19.69
CA CYS A 200 -23.69 -13.64 18.96
C CYS A 200 -24.97 -13.49 19.80
N GLU A 201 -25.88 -12.62 19.37
CA GLU A 201 -27.17 -12.36 20.00
C GLU A 201 -28.30 -13.23 19.43
N THR A 202 -27.99 -14.09 18.47
CA THR A 202 -28.98 -15.00 17.87
C THR A 202 -29.51 -15.96 18.93
N SER A 203 -30.83 -15.97 19.13
CA SER A 203 -31.51 -16.89 20.02
C SER A 203 -31.39 -18.35 19.55
N LYS A 204 -31.59 -19.28 20.47
CA LYS A 204 -31.71 -20.70 20.18
C LYS A 204 -33.19 -21.09 20.11
N CYS A 205 -33.50 -22.05 19.26
CA CYS A 205 -34.83 -22.65 19.17
C CYS A 205 -35.09 -23.51 20.40
N ASP A 206 -36.25 -23.35 21.03
CA ASP A 206 -36.66 -24.10 22.22
C ASP A 206 -36.91 -25.59 21.93
N LYS A 207 -37.25 -25.96 20.69
CA LYS A 207 -37.55 -27.35 20.31
C LYS A 207 -36.31 -28.19 20.01
N CYS A 208 -35.32 -27.61 19.33
CA CYS A 208 -34.15 -28.36 18.84
C CYS A 208 -32.81 -27.86 19.36
N GLY A 209 -32.79 -26.77 20.15
CA GLY A 209 -31.58 -26.20 20.75
C GLY A 209 -30.59 -25.56 19.77
N LYS A 210 -30.87 -25.60 18.45
CA LYS A 210 -30.06 -24.95 17.41
C LYS A 210 -30.33 -23.45 17.38
N TYR A 211 -29.37 -22.67 16.90
CA TYR A 211 -29.60 -21.25 16.62
C TYR A 211 -30.77 -21.09 15.63
N VAL A 212 -31.63 -20.09 15.83
CA VAL A 212 -32.83 -19.89 15.00
C VAL A 212 -32.49 -19.80 13.51
N THR A 213 -31.32 -19.25 13.16
CA THR A 213 -30.81 -19.17 11.79
C THR A 213 -30.41 -20.52 11.17
N LEU A 214 -30.31 -21.57 11.98
CA LEU A 214 -29.96 -22.94 11.60
C LEU A 214 -31.09 -23.93 11.91
N CYS A 215 -32.24 -23.42 12.35
CA CYS A 215 -33.40 -24.21 12.69
C CYS A 215 -34.22 -24.51 11.43
N GLY A 216 -34.72 -25.74 11.31
CA GLY A 216 -35.63 -26.17 10.25
C GLY A 216 -36.94 -26.75 10.79
N CYS A 217 -37.27 -26.42 12.05
CA CYS A 217 -38.48 -26.84 12.75
C CYS A 217 -39.65 -25.88 12.54
#